data_AF-A0A3C0G561-F1
#
_entry.id   AF-A0A3C0G561-F1
#
_cell.length_a   1.000
_cell.length_b   1.000
_cell.length_c   1.000
_cell.angle_alpha   90.00
_cell.angle_beta   90.00
_cell.angle_gamma   90.00
#
_symmetry.space_group_name_H-M   'P 1'
#
loop_
_entity.id
_entity.type
_entity.pdbx_description
1 polymer ?
#
loop_
_entity_poly.entity_id
_entity_poly.type
_entity_poly.pdbx_seq_one_letter_code
_entity_poly.pdbx_strand_id
1 'polypeptide(L)'
;MNSTKTHKTICSYCGVGCGMLVDVDAKGTISVDGNPDYPSNKGMLCTKGRNLNYVAQDTTDRILYPEMKWSRNHPLQRVSWDAAFERAAAVFKSIIAKHGPDSVGFYVSGQCLTEEYYLINKLTKGFIGTNNIDTNSRLCMSSAVVGYKKTLGEDSVPICYEDIELADCFLIA
;
A
#
# COMPACT_ATOMS: atom_id res chain seq x y z
N MET A 1 20.46 6.97 -30.53
CA MET A 1 20.10 5.96 -29.52
C MET A 1 19.36 6.70 -28.42
N ASN A 2 18.03 6.54 -28.33
CA ASN A 2 17.27 7.20 -27.28
C ASN A 2 17.67 6.55 -25.95
N SER A 3 18.15 7.38 -25.02
CA SER A 3 18.54 6.94 -23.68
C SER A 3 17.29 6.48 -22.92
N THR A 4 17.17 5.18 -22.69
CA THR A 4 16.13 4.61 -21.82
C THR A 4 16.68 4.61 -20.40
N LYS A 5 15.93 5.20 -19.46
CA LYS A 5 16.31 5.19 -18.05
C LYS A 5 15.64 4.01 -17.36
N THR A 6 16.45 3.04 -16.93
CA THR A 6 15.99 1.86 -16.18
C THR A 6 15.97 2.14 -14.68
N HIS A 7 14.87 1.76 -14.03
CA HIS A 7 14.64 1.89 -12.59
C HIS A 7 14.34 0.52 -11.97
N LYS A 8 14.95 0.24 -10.81
CA LYS A 8 14.63 -0.96 -10.03
C LYS A 8 13.48 -0.66 -9.08
N THR A 9 12.48 -1.54 -9.03
CA THR A 9 11.35 -1.43 -8.11
C THR A 9 10.79 -2.82 -7.77
N ILE A 10 9.74 -2.87 -6.95
CA ILE A 10 9.00 -4.08 -6.61
C ILE A 10 7.59 -4.06 -7.19
N CYS A 11 7.05 -5.23 -7.47
CA CYS A 11 5.66 -5.42 -7.89
C CYS A 11 4.70 -4.99 -6.77
N SER A 12 3.70 -4.17 -7.10
CA SER A 12 2.73 -3.60 -6.15
C SER A 12 1.50 -4.48 -5.87
N TYR A 13 1.52 -5.76 -6.30
CA TYR A 13 0.37 -6.65 -6.21
C TYR A 13 0.36 -7.57 -4.98
N CYS A 14 1.00 -8.73 -5.06
CA CYS A 14 0.95 -9.74 -4.00
C CYS A 14 2.17 -9.66 -3.08
N GLY A 15 2.09 -10.35 -1.93
CA GLY A 15 3.15 -10.40 -0.93
C GLY A 15 4.44 -11.13 -1.36
N VAL A 16 4.54 -11.63 -2.60
CA VAL A 16 5.79 -12.22 -3.11
C VAL A 16 6.87 -11.14 -3.27
N GLY A 17 6.47 -9.91 -3.59
CA GLY A 17 7.40 -8.79 -3.75
C GLY A 17 8.42 -9.04 -4.87
N CYS A 18 7.96 -9.51 -6.04
CA CYS A 18 8.82 -9.71 -7.21
C CYS A 18 9.57 -8.41 -7.56
N GLY A 19 10.88 -8.51 -7.79
CA GLY A 19 11.68 -7.40 -8.29
C GLY A 19 11.47 -7.18 -9.79
N MET A 20 11.42 -5.91 -10.18
CA MET A 20 11.13 -5.47 -11.54
C MET A 20 12.11 -4.39 -11.99
N LEU A 21 12.33 -4.36 -13.30
CA LEU A 21 12.98 -3.29 -14.03
C LEU A 21 11.88 -2.50 -14.74
N VAL A 22 11.91 -1.18 -14.56
CA VAL A 22 10.98 -0.24 -15.19
C VAL A 22 11.78 0.67 -16.10
N ASP A 23 11.51 0.59 -17.38
CA ASP A 23 12.13 1.41 -18.39
C ASP A 23 11.17 2.54 -18.78
N VAL A 24 11.69 3.76 -18.79
CA VAL A 24 10.96 4.95 -19.24
C VAL A 24 11.67 5.51 -20.46
N ASP A 25 10.97 5.55 -21.59
CA ASP A 25 11.49 6.13 -22.83
C ASP A 25 11.43 7.67 -22.81
N ALA A 26 11.99 8.29 -23.84
CA ALA A 26 12.01 9.76 -23.97
C ALA A 26 10.61 10.41 -24.10
N LYS A 27 9.57 9.62 -24.42
CA LYS A 27 8.17 10.07 -24.50
C LYS A 27 7.41 9.81 -23.20
N GLY A 28 8.03 9.16 -22.21
CA GLY A 28 7.40 8.78 -20.95
C GLY A 28 6.66 7.44 -21.01
N THR A 29 6.79 6.67 -22.10
CA THR A 29 6.20 5.33 -22.20
C THR A 29 6.89 4.41 -21.21
N ILE A 30 6.10 3.63 -20.47
CA ILE A 30 6.59 2.68 -19.47
C ILE A 30 6.59 1.27 -20.05
N SER A 31 7.73 0.58 -19.93
CA SER A 31 7.82 -0.87 -20.09
C SER A 31 8.35 -1.51 -18.81
N VAL A 32 7.94 -2.76 -18.57
CA VAL A 32 8.32 -3.50 -17.37
C VAL A 32 8.89 -4.86 -17.75
N ASP A 33 9.94 -5.28 -17.04
CA ASP A 33 10.48 -6.63 -17.09
C ASP A 33 10.85 -7.11 -15.68
N GLY A 34 11.04 -8.41 -15.50
CA GLY A 34 11.50 -8.95 -14.24
C GLY A 34 12.99 -8.67 -14.04
N ASN A 35 13.40 -8.34 -12.82
CA ASN A 35 14.81 -8.17 -12.49
C ASN A 35 15.47 -9.56 -12.28
N PRO A 36 16.40 -10.00 -13.13
CA PRO A 36 17.04 -11.32 -13.00
C PRO A 36 17.83 -11.47 -11.70
N ASP A 37 18.37 -10.37 -11.18
CA ASP A 37 19.19 -10.35 -9.97
C ASP A 37 18.35 -10.34 -8.67
N TYR A 38 17.02 -10.29 -8.77
CA TYR A 38 16.16 -10.18 -7.58
C TYR A 38 15.83 -11.56 -7.00
N PRO A 39 16.05 -11.80 -5.70
CA PRO A 39 16.07 -13.15 -5.13
C PRO A 39 14.70 -13.85 -5.18
N SER A 40 13.61 -13.13 -4.94
CA SER A 40 12.28 -13.73 -4.82
C SER A 40 11.73 -14.29 -6.13
N ASN A 41 12.15 -13.76 -7.28
CA ASN A 41 11.56 -14.11 -8.57
C ASN A 41 12.56 -14.42 -9.67
N LYS A 42 13.86 -14.12 -9.52
CA LYS A 42 14.92 -14.44 -10.49
C LYS A 42 14.55 -14.02 -11.94
N GLY A 43 13.94 -12.84 -12.07
CA GLY A 43 13.47 -12.29 -13.36
C GLY A 43 12.10 -12.79 -13.83
N MET A 44 11.46 -13.74 -13.14
CA MET A 44 10.13 -14.24 -13.52
C MET A 44 9.02 -13.29 -13.05
N LEU A 45 8.00 -13.08 -13.89
CA LEU A 45 6.81 -12.32 -13.53
C LEU A 45 5.52 -13.06 -13.96
N CYS A 46 4.49 -12.99 -13.13
CA CYS A 46 3.15 -13.43 -13.52
C CYS A 46 2.49 -12.41 -14.46
N THR A 47 1.32 -12.76 -15.01
CA THR A 47 0.57 -11.88 -15.93
C THR A 47 0.26 -10.51 -15.32
N LYS A 48 0.01 -10.41 -14.01
CA LYS A 48 -0.22 -9.11 -13.35
C LYS A 48 1.02 -8.22 -13.37
N GLY A 49 2.18 -8.79 -13.06
CA GLY A 49 3.45 -8.06 -13.05
C GLY A 49 3.89 -7.61 -14.44
N ARG A 50 3.82 -8.50 -15.43
CA ARG A 50 4.24 -8.19 -16.83
C ARG A 50 3.38 -7.11 -17.49
N ASN A 51 2.13 -6.96 -17.06
CA ASN A 51 1.18 -6.02 -17.63
C ASN A 51 0.96 -4.79 -16.74
N LEU A 52 1.76 -4.60 -15.69
CA LEU A 52 1.60 -3.50 -14.74
C LEU A 52 1.73 -2.13 -15.45
N ASN A 53 2.54 -2.05 -16.50
CA ASN A 53 2.70 -0.84 -17.30
C ASN A 53 1.39 -0.37 -17.95
N TYR A 54 0.46 -1.26 -18.31
CA TYR A 54 -0.84 -0.86 -18.84
C TYR A 54 -1.67 -0.14 -17.78
N VAL A 55 -1.71 -0.69 -16.56
CA VAL A 55 -2.43 -0.08 -15.44
C VAL A 55 -1.78 1.24 -15.00
N ALA A 56 -0.44 1.30 -14.99
CA ALA A 56 0.28 2.50 -14.59
C ALA A 56 0.12 3.67 -15.59
N GLN A 57 -0.07 3.35 -16.88
CA GLN A 57 -0.21 4.34 -17.95
C GLN A 57 -1.67 4.70 -18.24
N ASP A 58 -2.64 3.87 -17.84
CA ASP A 58 -4.05 4.23 -17.95
C ASP A 58 -4.37 5.33 -16.94
N THR A 59 -4.77 6.49 -17.46
CA THR A 59 -5.19 7.65 -16.67
C THR A 59 -6.59 8.12 -17.03
N THR A 60 -7.38 7.29 -17.73
CA THR A 60 -8.69 7.69 -18.26
C THR A 60 -9.70 8.07 -17.17
N ASP A 61 -9.60 7.46 -15.99
CA ASP A 61 -10.47 7.68 -14.83
C ASP A 61 -9.70 8.11 -13.57
N ARG A 62 -8.42 8.48 -13.70
CA ARG A 62 -7.57 8.81 -12.57
C ARG A 62 -8.01 10.11 -11.91
N ILE A 63 -8.33 10.05 -10.62
CA ILE A 63 -8.67 11.23 -9.82
C ILE A 63 -7.39 12.00 -9.51
N LEU A 64 -7.25 13.19 -10.11
CA LEU A 64 -6.04 14.04 -9.99
C LEU A 64 -6.20 15.21 -9.02
N TYR A 65 -7.42 15.48 -8.56
CA TYR A 65 -7.73 16.63 -7.71
C TYR A 65 -8.60 16.21 -6.53
N PRO A 66 -8.45 16.88 -5.38
CA PRO A 66 -9.37 16.68 -4.26
C PRO A 66 -10.80 17.02 -4.67
N GLU A 67 -11.72 16.18 -4.25
CA GLU A 67 -13.16 16.38 -4.43
C GLU A 67 -13.87 16.33 -3.10
N MET A 68 -14.89 17.16 -2.94
CA MET A 68 -15.57 17.36 -1.67
C MET A 68 -17.07 17.51 -1.86
N LYS A 69 -17.84 16.95 -0.91
CA LYS A 69 -19.28 17.20 -0.79
C LYS A 69 -19.54 18.25 0.29
N TRP A 70 -20.33 19.28 -0.01
CA TRP A 70 -20.72 20.28 0.99
C TRP A 70 -21.73 19.74 2.00
N SER A 71 -22.57 18.80 1.58
CA SER A 71 -23.48 18.04 2.43
C SER A 71 -23.58 16.60 1.91
N ARG A 72 -24.05 15.65 2.74
CA ARG A 72 -24.15 14.22 2.38
C ARG A 72 -24.88 13.98 1.05
N ASN A 73 -25.89 14.81 0.78
CA ASN A 73 -26.74 14.70 -0.40
C ASN A 73 -26.28 15.56 -1.59
N HIS A 74 -25.17 16.29 -1.46
CA HIS A 74 -24.64 17.11 -2.55
C HIS A 74 -23.70 16.30 -3.46
N PRO A 75 -23.57 16.67 -4.74
CA PRO A 75 -22.57 16.08 -5.63
C PRO A 75 -21.15 16.38 -5.13
N LEU A 76 -20.20 15.56 -5.57
CA LEU A 76 -18.78 15.86 -5.41
C LEU A 76 -18.42 17.08 -6.27
N GLN A 77 -17.60 17.96 -5.72
CA GLN A 77 -17.07 19.12 -6.42
C GLN A 77 -15.57 19.19 -6.21
N ARG A 78 -14.83 19.45 -7.29
CA ARG A 78 -13.39 19.69 -7.22
C ARG A 78 -13.09 20.91 -6.36
N VAL A 79 -12.07 20.80 -5.52
CA VAL A 79 -11.56 21.88 -4.65
C VAL A 79 -10.04 21.95 -4.67
N SER A 80 -9.48 23.02 -4.09
CA SER A 80 -8.04 23.11 -3.85
C SER A 80 -7.61 22.16 -2.73
N TRP A 81 -6.32 21.82 -2.71
CA TRP A 81 -5.72 21.06 -1.61
C TRP A 81 -5.88 21.76 -0.27
N ASP A 82 -5.67 23.08 -0.21
CA ASP A 82 -5.82 23.86 1.02
C ASP A 82 -7.24 23.77 1.57
N ALA A 83 -8.26 23.97 0.73
CA ALA A 83 -9.65 23.88 1.15
C ALA A 83 -10.03 22.48 1.64
N ALA A 84 -9.52 21.43 0.98
CA ALA A 84 -9.74 20.04 1.39
C ALA A 84 -9.12 19.76 2.76
N PHE A 85 -7.85 20.15 2.97
CA PHE A 85 -7.14 19.94 4.23
C PHE A 85 -7.72 20.77 5.38
N GLU A 86 -8.01 22.05 5.15
CA GLU A 86 -8.64 22.92 6.15
C GLU A 86 -9.96 22.34 6.63
N ARG A 87 -10.81 21.88 5.72
CA ARG A 87 -12.10 21.27 6.08
C ARG A 87 -11.90 19.95 6.83
N ALA A 88 -11.04 19.05 6.34
CA ALA A 88 -10.78 17.79 7.03
C ALA A 88 -10.26 18.03 8.46
N ALA A 89 -9.29 18.93 8.62
CA ALA A 89 -8.72 19.28 9.91
C ALA A 89 -9.76 19.94 10.84
N ALA A 90 -10.58 20.87 10.34
CA ALA A 90 -11.63 21.53 11.12
C ALA A 90 -12.68 20.53 11.63
N VAL A 91 -13.13 19.60 10.77
CA VAL A 91 -14.07 18.54 11.15
C VAL A 91 -13.45 17.63 12.21
N PHE A 92 -12.23 17.13 12.00
CA PHE A 92 -11.54 16.30 12.98
C PHE A 92 -11.39 17.01 14.33
N LYS A 93 -10.90 18.26 14.33
CA LYS A 93 -10.74 19.06 15.56
C LYS A 93 -12.06 19.26 16.29
N SER A 94 -13.14 19.59 15.57
CA SER A 94 -14.45 19.81 16.20
C SER A 94 -15.02 18.54 16.83
N ILE A 95 -14.90 17.40 16.15
CA ILE A 95 -15.37 16.10 16.64
C ILE A 95 -14.55 15.64 17.84
N ILE A 96 -13.22 15.76 17.78
CA ILE A 96 -12.32 15.46 18.90
C ILE A 96 -12.61 16.35 20.10
N ALA A 97 -12.81 17.66 19.90
CA ALA A 97 -13.11 18.59 21.00
C ALA A 97 -14.44 18.27 21.68
N LYS A 98 -15.42 17.77 20.94
CA LYS A 98 -16.76 17.46 21.46
C LYS A 98 -16.88 16.06 22.07
N HIS A 99 -16.20 15.08 21.50
CA HIS A 99 -16.41 13.65 21.78
C HIS A 99 -15.14 12.91 22.24
N GLY A 100 -14.01 13.62 22.36
CA GLY A 100 -12.71 13.03 22.72
C GLY A 100 -12.00 12.40 21.51
N PRO A 101 -10.71 12.03 21.67
CA PRO A 101 -9.88 11.52 20.58
C PRO A 101 -10.38 10.20 19.98
N ASP A 102 -11.05 9.34 20.75
CA ASP A 102 -11.59 8.05 20.29
C ASP A 102 -12.87 8.17 19.44
N SER A 103 -13.30 9.39 19.12
CA SER A 103 -14.43 9.64 18.20
C SER A 103 -14.03 9.68 16.72
N VAL A 104 -12.74 9.65 16.43
CA VAL A 104 -12.20 9.59 15.07
C VAL A 104 -11.36 8.33 14.90
N GLY A 105 -11.06 7.97 13.65
CA GLY A 105 -10.18 6.85 13.35
C GLY A 105 -9.71 6.83 11.90
N PHE A 106 -8.72 5.98 11.64
CA PHE A 106 -8.13 5.80 10.32
C PHE A 106 -8.22 4.34 9.89
N TYR A 107 -8.63 4.11 8.65
CA TYR A 107 -8.60 2.79 8.04
C TYR A 107 -7.64 2.82 6.86
N VAL A 108 -6.48 2.17 7.01
CA VAL A 108 -5.36 2.23 6.05
C VAL A 108 -5.24 0.93 5.27
N SER A 109 -4.21 0.81 4.43
CA SER A 109 -4.04 -0.35 3.55
C SER A 109 -2.67 -1.02 3.73
N GLY A 110 -2.63 -2.35 3.70
CA GLY A 110 -1.40 -3.15 3.56
C GLY A 110 -0.63 -2.91 2.25
N GLN A 111 -1.18 -2.10 1.34
CA GLN A 111 -0.54 -1.65 0.11
C GLN A 111 0.22 -0.32 0.29
N CYS A 112 0.08 0.33 1.45
CA CYS A 112 0.88 1.49 1.80
C CYS A 112 2.35 1.10 2.00
N LEU A 113 3.24 2.06 1.78
CA LEU A 113 4.64 1.94 2.14
C LEU A 113 4.82 1.90 3.66
N THR A 114 5.94 1.35 4.12
CA THR A 114 6.29 1.28 5.54
C THR A 114 6.36 2.69 6.16
N GLU A 115 6.87 3.66 5.42
CA GLU A 115 6.98 5.06 5.81
C GLU A 115 5.60 5.70 5.98
N GLU A 116 4.66 5.42 5.08
CA GLU A 116 3.29 5.91 5.17
C GLU A 116 2.59 5.33 6.40
N TYR A 117 2.78 4.04 6.66
CA TYR A 117 2.32 3.36 7.87
C TYR A 117 2.87 3.99 9.15
N TYR A 118 4.16 4.34 9.14
CA TYR A 118 4.80 4.98 10.27
C TYR A 118 4.23 6.38 10.52
N LEU A 119 4.10 7.20 9.46
CA LEU A 119 3.57 8.55 9.54
C LEU A 119 2.14 8.58 10.09
N ILE A 120 1.26 7.71 9.59
CA ILE A 120 -0.14 7.68 10.02
C ILE A 120 -0.28 7.15 11.46
N ASN A 121 0.56 6.20 11.89
CA ASN A 121 0.59 5.77 13.28
C ASN A 121 1.08 6.90 14.20
N LYS A 122 2.12 7.64 13.79
CA LYS A 122 2.62 8.79 14.54
C LYS A 122 1.55 9.86 14.68
N LEU A 123 0.84 10.19 13.60
CA LEU A 123 -0.30 11.12 13.64
C LEU A 123 -1.40 10.63 14.59
N THR A 124 -1.85 9.39 14.41
CA THR A 124 -3.03 8.86 15.12
C THR A 124 -2.76 8.62 16.60
N LYS A 125 -1.69 7.88 16.93
CA LYS A 125 -1.36 7.52 18.30
C LYS A 125 -0.61 8.63 19.02
N GLY A 126 0.27 9.34 18.33
CA GLY A 126 1.16 10.33 18.93
C GLY A 126 0.56 11.73 19.07
N PHE A 127 -0.16 12.22 18.05
CA PHE A 127 -0.70 13.60 18.04
C PHE A 127 -2.19 13.66 18.37
N ILE A 128 -3.00 12.77 17.80
CA ILE A 128 -4.44 12.71 18.09
C ILE A 128 -4.68 12.01 19.43
N GLY A 129 -3.86 11.01 19.78
CA GLY A 129 -3.97 10.30 21.05
C GLY A 129 -5.06 9.24 21.06
N THR A 130 -5.36 8.62 19.91
CA THR A 130 -6.27 7.48 19.81
C THR A 130 -5.57 6.24 19.26
N ASN A 131 -6.08 5.06 19.62
CA ASN A 131 -5.68 3.79 19.03
C ASN A 131 -6.62 3.32 17.91
N ASN A 132 -7.59 4.14 17.52
CA ASN A 132 -8.52 3.86 16.43
C ASN A 132 -7.83 3.95 15.06
N ILE A 133 -6.95 3.00 14.79
CA ILE A 133 -6.32 2.79 13.50
C ILE A 133 -6.33 1.29 13.22
N ASP A 134 -6.83 0.93 12.04
CA ASP A 134 -6.77 -0.45 11.56
C ASP A 134 -6.57 -0.47 10.05
N THR A 135 -6.40 -1.67 9.49
CA THR A 135 -6.01 -1.83 8.08
C THR A 135 -6.77 -2.98 7.45
N ASN A 136 -6.85 -3.01 6.12
CA ASN A 136 -7.39 -4.17 5.40
C ASN A 136 -6.65 -5.49 5.72
N SER A 137 -5.40 -5.44 6.17
CA SER A 137 -4.63 -6.61 6.61
C SER A 137 -5.24 -7.30 7.82
N ARG A 138 -6.09 -6.62 8.61
CA ARG A 138 -6.90 -7.23 9.67
C ARG A 138 -7.71 -8.41 9.14
N LEU A 139 -8.29 -8.26 7.95
CA LEU A 139 -9.15 -9.26 7.33
C LEU A 139 -8.36 -10.41 6.67
N CYS A 140 -7.04 -10.25 6.53
CA CYS A 140 -6.19 -11.19 5.81
C CYS A 140 -5.29 -11.98 6.79
N MET A 141 -4.45 -11.28 7.57
CA MET A 141 -3.33 -11.90 8.28
C MET A 141 -3.52 -11.95 9.80
N SER A 142 -4.59 -11.38 10.37
CA SER A 142 -4.72 -11.24 11.83
C SER A 142 -4.69 -12.57 12.59
N SER A 143 -5.34 -13.61 12.06
CA SER A 143 -5.32 -14.96 12.66
C SER A 143 -3.91 -15.56 12.65
N ALA A 144 -3.15 -15.34 11.56
CA ALA A 144 -1.77 -15.82 11.44
C ALA A 144 -0.86 -15.12 12.47
N VAL A 145 -0.94 -13.79 12.59
CA VAL A 145 -0.18 -13.00 13.57
C VAL A 145 -0.42 -13.51 14.99
N VAL A 146 -1.68 -13.77 15.36
CA VAL A 146 -2.02 -14.32 16.68
C VAL A 146 -1.46 -15.73 16.85
N GLY A 147 -1.51 -16.56 15.81
CA GLY A 147 -0.91 -17.89 15.79
C GLY A 147 0.59 -17.84 16.07
N TYR A 148 1.35 -17.09 15.26
CA TYR A 148 2.80 -16.95 15.40
C TYR A 148 3.21 -16.41 16.77
N LYS A 149 2.54 -15.38 17.28
CA LYS A 149 2.84 -14.87 18.63
C LYS A 149 2.60 -15.90 19.73
N LYS A 150 1.57 -16.74 19.59
CA LYS A 150 1.27 -17.78 20.59
C LYS A 150 2.25 -18.95 20.53
N THR A 151 2.76 -19.30 19.35
CA THR A 151 3.61 -20.49 19.16
C THR A 151 5.10 -20.16 19.17
N LEU A 152 5.51 -19.05 18.55
CA LEU A 152 6.90 -18.62 18.37
C LEU A 152 7.28 -17.41 19.24
N GLY A 153 6.31 -16.71 19.84
CA GLY A 153 6.54 -15.52 20.66
C GLY A 153 6.72 -14.22 19.86
N GLU A 154 6.81 -14.30 18.53
CA GLU A 154 6.99 -13.17 17.63
C GLU A 154 6.11 -13.33 16.38
N ASP A 155 5.78 -12.22 15.72
CA ASP A 155 5.13 -12.22 14.41
C ASP A 155 6.18 -12.44 13.30
N SER A 156 6.60 -13.70 13.14
CA SER A 156 7.65 -14.08 12.19
C SER A 156 7.29 -15.36 11.44
N VAL A 157 7.62 -15.38 10.15
CA VAL A 157 7.52 -16.58 9.31
C VAL A 157 8.88 -17.28 9.34
N PRO A 158 8.99 -18.52 9.84
CA PRO A 158 10.27 -19.17 10.11
C PRO A 158 10.97 -19.76 8.86
N ILE A 159 10.50 -19.43 7.66
CA ILE A 159 10.97 -19.99 6.38
C ILE A 159 11.12 -18.88 5.33
N CYS A 160 11.84 -19.16 4.26
CA CYS A 160 12.03 -18.28 3.11
C CYS A 160 11.78 -19.02 1.78
N TYR A 161 11.87 -18.31 0.65
CA TYR A 161 11.57 -18.91 -0.65
C TYR A 161 12.60 -19.95 -1.10
N GLU A 162 13.83 -19.86 -0.61
CA GLU A 162 14.89 -20.85 -0.85
C GLU A 162 14.53 -22.24 -0.32
N ASP A 163 13.69 -22.33 0.72
CA ASP A 163 13.25 -23.62 1.28
C ASP A 163 12.41 -24.44 0.28
N ILE A 164 11.82 -23.80 -0.75
CA ILE A 164 11.10 -24.48 -1.83
C ILE A 164 12.04 -25.44 -2.58
N GLU A 165 13.30 -25.06 -2.80
CA GLU A 165 14.28 -25.87 -3.53
C GLU A 165 14.85 -27.01 -2.67
N LEU A 166 14.66 -26.95 -1.35
CA LEU A 166 15.14 -27.93 -0.38
C LEU A 166 14.06 -28.93 0.05
N ALA A 167 12.79 -28.61 -0.19
CA ALA A 167 11.66 -29.41 0.28
C ALA A 167 11.39 -30.63 -0.61
N ASP A 168 11.28 -31.81 0.01
CA ASP A 168 10.85 -33.03 -0.69
C ASP A 168 9.32 -33.12 -0.85
N CYS A 169 8.56 -32.37 -0.05
CA CYS A 169 7.10 -32.43 0.00
C CYS A 169 6.48 -31.08 0.38
N PHE A 170 5.38 -30.72 -0.30
CA PHE A 170 4.56 -29.55 0.02
C PHE A 170 3.20 -29.99 0.55
N LEU A 171 2.85 -29.58 1.76
CA LEU A 171 1.50 -29.70 2.32
C LEU A 171 0.78 -28.36 2.20
N ILE A 172 -0.32 -28.33 1.45
CA ILE A 172 -1.18 -27.15 1.29
C ILE A 172 -2.56 -27.54 1.82
N ALA A 173 -2.99 -26.90 2.91
CA ALA A 173 -4.22 -27.21 3.65
C ALA A 173 -5.04 -25.95 3.95
#